data_AF-A0A662A073-F1
#
_entry.id   AF-A0A662A073-F1
#
_cell.length_a   1.000
_cell.length_b   1.000
_cell.length_c   1.000
_cell.angle_alpha   90.00
_cell.angle_beta   90.00
_cell.angle_gamma   90.00
#
_symmetry.space_group_name_H-M   'P 1'
#
loop_
_entity.id
_entity.type
_entity.pdbx_description
1 polymer ?
#
loop_
_entity_poly.entity_id
_entity_poly.type
_entity_poly.pdbx_seq_one_letter_code
_entity_poly.pdbx_strand_id
1 'polypeptide(L)'
;MPNHFHFLVQVKDKIENSTDNSNYSSDDSKSSDEYKTFEDFASKQISKHIAILLRSYTRAINIQENKTGSLFQQKTKAKCLNEAANPKNNYVGSCFNYIHQNPYTSNLVKKLEEWEFSSFLDYASLRNGTLCNQELAYEMINFDRKHFVEQAYMIIDEKTLRGIWV
;
A
#
# COMPACT_ATOMS: atom_id res chain seq x y z
N MET A 1 7.97 -4.75 -7.63
CA MET A 1 9.12 -5.66 -7.87
C MET A 1 8.65 -6.82 -8.76
N PRO A 2 9.53 -7.54 -9.47
CA PRO A 2 9.11 -8.59 -10.41
C PRO A 2 8.28 -9.72 -9.79
N ASN A 3 8.48 -10.01 -8.50
CA ASN A 3 7.85 -11.13 -7.80
C ASN A 3 7.04 -10.73 -6.54
N HIS A 4 6.98 -9.44 -6.20
CA HIS A 4 6.22 -8.96 -5.05
C HIS A 4 5.88 -7.46 -5.17
N PHE A 5 4.97 -7.00 -4.32
CA PHE A 5 4.52 -5.61 -4.26
C PHE A 5 4.53 -5.10 -2.82
N HIS A 6 4.60 -3.78 -2.68
CA HIS A 6 4.49 -3.06 -1.42
C HIS A 6 3.49 -1.95 -1.58
N PHE A 7 2.59 -1.82 -0.61
CA PHE A 7 1.62 -0.74 -0.55
C PHE A 7 1.72 -0.02 0.79
N LEU A 8 1.60 1.29 0.75
CA LEU A 8 1.30 2.13 1.89
C LEU A 8 -0.12 2.65 1.71
N VAL A 9 -1.02 2.30 2.64
CA VAL A 9 -2.45 2.60 2.53
C VAL A 9 -2.96 3.30 3.78
N GLN A 10 -3.72 4.38 3.58
CA GLN A 10 -4.54 5.00 4.62
C GLN A 10 -5.99 4.55 4.42
N VAL A 11 -6.57 3.94 5.45
CA VAL A 11 -7.99 3.56 5.43
C VAL A 11 -8.82 4.78 5.83
N LYS A 12 -9.95 5.00 5.14
CA LYS A 12 -10.88 6.09 5.51
C LYS A 12 -11.59 5.73 6.82
N ASP A 13 -11.63 6.67 7.76
CA ASP A 13 -12.27 6.48 9.08
C ASP A 13 -13.79 6.39 9.02
N LYS A 14 -14.39 6.86 7.93
CA LYS A 14 -15.84 6.85 7.74
C LYS A 14 -16.23 5.82 6.68
N ILE A 15 -17.06 4.88 7.10
CA ILE A 15 -18.16 4.44 6.25
C ILE A 15 -19.03 5.69 6.09
N GLU A 16 -18.77 6.51 5.07
CA GLU A 16 -19.88 7.29 4.52
C GLU A 16 -20.96 6.25 4.23
N ASN A 17 -22.19 6.49 4.69
CA ASN A 17 -23.33 5.62 4.41
C ASN A 17 -23.56 5.57 2.89
N SER A 18 -22.71 4.82 2.18
CA SER A 18 -22.85 4.53 0.78
C SER A 18 -24.03 3.58 0.70
N THR A 19 -25.17 4.18 0.40
CA THR A 19 -26.38 3.56 -0.16
C THR A 19 -26.09 2.97 -1.54
N ASP A 20 -24.93 2.35 -1.72
CA ASP A 20 -24.59 1.58 -2.90
C ASP A 20 -25.01 0.15 -2.64
N ASN A 21 -26.23 -0.14 -3.09
CA ASN A 21 -26.73 -1.46 -3.41
C ASN A 21 -25.81 -2.13 -4.46
N SER A 22 -24.58 -2.47 -4.07
CA SER A 22 -23.83 -3.49 -4.78
C SER A 22 -24.28 -4.82 -4.24
N ASN A 23 -24.89 -5.63 -5.11
CA ASN A 23 -25.24 -7.03 -4.90
C ASN A 23 -23.97 -7.88 -4.68
N TYR A 24 -23.22 -7.59 -3.63
CA TYR A 24 -22.23 -8.50 -3.09
C TYR A 24 -23.01 -9.45 -2.20
N SER A 25 -23.12 -10.71 -2.63
CA SER A 25 -23.81 -11.78 -1.91
C SER A 25 -23.44 -11.73 -0.43
N SER A 26 -24.39 -11.21 0.34
CA SER A 26 -24.35 -11.07 1.78
C SER A 26 -24.66 -12.44 2.37
N ASP A 27 -23.62 -13.23 2.58
CA ASP A 27 -23.70 -14.45 3.39
C ASP A 27 -22.97 -14.27 4.74
N ASP A 28 -22.82 -13.02 5.20
CA ASP A 28 -22.20 -12.74 6.49
C ASP A 28 -22.98 -11.65 7.21
N SER A 29 -24.23 -11.96 7.52
CA SER A 29 -25.00 -11.32 8.58
C SER A 29 -24.47 -11.77 9.96
N LYS A 30 -23.17 -11.57 10.22
CA LYS A 30 -22.58 -11.78 11.54
C LYS A 30 -22.53 -10.46 12.29
N SER A 31 -23.01 -10.52 13.53
CA SER A 31 -23.41 -9.36 14.32
C SER A 31 -22.27 -8.37 14.53
N SER A 32 -22.66 -7.12 14.75
CA SER A 32 -21.81 -5.99 15.14
C SER A 32 -21.01 -6.21 16.45
N ASP A 33 -21.18 -7.35 17.13
CA ASP A 33 -20.57 -7.64 18.43
C ASP A 33 -19.20 -8.35 18.33
N GLU A 34 -18.71 -8.68 17.13
CA GLU A 34 -17.44 -9.42 16.95
C GLU A 34 -16.18 -8.52 16.91
N TYR A 35 -16.33 -7.19 16.86
CA TYR A 35 -15.21 -6.25 16.72
C TYR A 35 -14.95 -5.53 18.04
N LYS A 36 -13.75 -5.71 18.61
CA LYS A 36 -13.37 -5.08 19.86
C LYS A 36 -13.01 -3.59 19.68
N THR A 37 -12.52 -3.22 18.50
CA THR A 37 -12.13 -1.85 18.16
C THR A 37 -12.46 -1.52 16.70
N PHE A 38 -12.49 -0.22 16.37
CA PHE A 38 -12.55 0.24 14.97
C PHE A 38 -11.36 -0.25 14.15
N GLU A 39 -10.18 -0.31 14.76
CA GLU A 39 -8.95 -0.78 14.10
C GLU A 39 -9.06 -2.26 13.71
N ASP A 40 -9.63 -3.11 14.56
CA ASP A 40 -9.92 -4.51 14.25
C ASP A 40 -10.88 -4.62 13.07
N PHE A 41 -11.93 -3.80 13.05
CA PHE A 41 -12.90 -3.78 11.96
C PHE A 41 -12.24 -3.36 10.64
N ALA A 42 -11.54 -2.22 10.64
CA ALA A 42 -10.84 -1.70 9.47
C ALA A 42 -9.82 -2.72 8.93
N SER A 43 -9.06 -3.38 9.82
CA SER A 43 -8.06 -4.40 9.48
C SER A 43 -8.69 -5.64 8.83
N LYS A 44 -9.82 -6.16 9.36
CA LYS A 44 -10.54 -7.27 8.71
C LYS A 44 -11.11 -6.86 7.35
N GLN A 45 -11.68 -5.65 7.24
CA GLN A 45 -12.24 -5.16 5.98
C GLN A 45 -11.17 -4.97 4.90
N ILE A 46 -10.04 -4.35 5.22
CA ILE A 46 -8.95 -4.20 4.24
C ILE A 46 -8.41 -5.56 3.82
N SER A 47 -8.25 -6.50 4.76
CA SER A 47 -7.82 -7.87 4.46
C SER A 47 -8.77 -8.58 3.49
N LYS A 48 -10.09 -8.43 3.70
CA LYS A 48 -11.12 -8.95 2.79
C LYS A 48 -11.00 -8.32 1.40
N HIS A 49 -10.85 -7.00 1.29
CA HIS A 49 -10.73 -6.31 0.01
C HIS A 49 -9.44 -6.66 -0.74
N ILE A 50 -8.31 -6.79 -0.04
CA ILE A 50 -7.06 -7.28 -0.63
C ILE A 50 -7.23 -8.72 -1.13
N ALA A 51 -7.92 -9.59 -0.38
CA ALA A 51 -8.21 -10.95 -0.86
C ALA A 51 -9.08 -10.96 -2.12
N ILE A 52 -10.06 -10.03 -2.22
CA ILE A 52 -10.86 -9.82 -3.45
C ILE A 52 -9.97 -9.37 -4.61
N LEU A 53 -9.09 -8.40 -4.39
CA LEU A 53 -8.18 -7.90 -5.42
C LEU A 53 -7.27 -9.01 -5.96
N LEU A 54 -6.59 -9.74 -5.06
CA LEU A 54 -5.63 -10.77 -5.43
C LEU A 54 -6.28 -11.95 -6.17
N ARG A 55 -7.46 -12.41 -5.73
CA ARG A 55 -8.16 -13.51 -6.42
C ARG A 55 -8.68 -13.07 -7.80
N SER A 56 -9.15 -11.82 -7.92
CA SER A 56 -9.66 -11.30 -9.19
C SER A 56 -8.53 -11.16 -10.20
N TYR A 57 -7.38 -10.64 -9.78
CA TYR A 57 -6.17 -10.58 -10.59
C TYR A 57 -5.67 -11.98 -10.98
N THR A 58 -5.59 -12.92 -10.02
CA THR A 58 -5.20 -14.31 -10.29
C THR A 58 -6.09 -14.96 -11.34
N ARG A 59 -7.42 -14.78 -11.23
CA ARG A 59 -8.37 -15.31 -12.21
C ARG A 59 -8.14 -14.70 -13.59
N ALA A 60 -7.97 -13.38 -13.69
CA ALA A 60 -7.75 -12.70 -14.95
C ALA A 60 -6.47 -13.18 -15.65
N ILE A 61 -5.35 -13.26 -14.93
CA ILE A 61 -4.07 -13.75 -15.47
C ILE A 61 -4.16 -15.22 -15.87
N ASN A 62 -4.78 -16.08 -15.06
CA ASN A 62 -4.96 -17.49 -15.41
C ASN A 62 -5.77 -17.66 -16.70
N ILE A 63 -6.83 -16.86 -16.90
CA ILE A 63 -7.60 -16.86 -18.16
C ILE A 63 -6.73 -16.39 -19.33
N GLN A 64 -6.04 -15.26 -19.18
CA GLN A 64 -5.20 -14.67 -20.22
C GLN A 64 -4.09 -15.63 -20.68
N GLU A 65 -3.44 -16.29 -19.73
CA GLU A 65 -2.27 -17.14 -19.98
C GLU A 65 -2.62 -18.62 -20.19
N ASN A 66 -3.92 -18.97 -20.21
CA ASN A 66 -4.42 -20.35 -20.25
C ASN A 66 -3.77 -21.25 -19.18
N LYS A 67 -3.73 -20.75 -17.94
CA LYS A 67 -3.16 -21.41 -16.76
C LYS A 67 -4.20 -21.65 -15.67
N THR A 68 -3.84 -22.44 -14.68
CA THR A 68 -4.64 -22.69 -13.47
C THR A 68 -3.76 -22.68 -12.23
N GLY A 69 -4.33 -22.41 -11.06
CA GLY A 69 -3.64 -22.47 -9.78
C GLY A 69 -3.48 -21.11 -9.09
N SER A 70 -2.72 -21.10 -7.99
CA SER A 70 -2.42 -19.89 -7.22
C SER A 70 -1.32 -19.08 -7.88
N LEU A 71 -1.51 -17.76 -7.96
CA LEU A 71 -0.49 -16.82 -8.45
C LEU A 71 0.30 -16.18 -7.30
N PHE A 72 -0.34 -15.93 -6.17
CA PHE A 72 0.27 -15.27 -5.01
C PHE A 72 0.66 -16.26 -3.92
N GLN A 73 1.67 -15.88 -3.14
CA GLN A 73 2.00 -16.58 -1.89
C GLN A 73 0.84 -16.45 -0.90
N GLN A 74 0.64 -17.50 -0.09
CA GLN A 74 -0.37 -17.47 0.96
C GLN A 74 0.06 -16.49 2.07
N LYS A 75 -0.94 -15.83 2.68
CA LYS A 75 -0.81 -14.90 3.82
C LYS A 75 0.01 -13.64 3.48
N THR A 76 -0.68 -12.56 3.13
CA THR A 76 -0.07 -11.23 3.00
C THR A 76 0.46 -10.72 4.34
N LYS A 77 1.60 -10.04 4.33
CA LYS A 77 2.13 -9.33 5.51
C LYS A 77 1.58 -7.90 5.55
N ALA A 78 1.27 -7.43 6.74
CA ALA A 78 0.83 -6.05 6.98
C ALA A 78 1.35 -5.56 8.33
N LYS A 79 1.63 -4.26 8.42
CA LYS A 79 2.04 -3.58 9.65
C LYS A 79 1.21 -2.32 9.81
N CYS A 80 0.52 -2.17 10.94
CA CYS A 80 -0.14 -0.93 11.29
C CYS A 80 0.91 0.14 11.65
N LEU A 81 0.76 1.33 11.08
CA LEU A 81 1.69 2.44 11.29
C LEU A 81 1.11 3.55 12.17
N ASN A 82 -0.11 3.38 12.71
CA ASN A 82 -0.81 4.40 13.51
C ASN A 82 0.02 4.86 14.72
N GLU A 83 0.60 3.91 15.47
CA GLU A 83 1.43 4.22 16.65
C GLU A 83 2.81 4.80 16.29
N ALA A 84 3.25 4.56 15.06
CA ALA A 84 4.55 5.01 14.57
C ALA A 84 4.50 6.38 13.88
N ALA A 85 3.31 6.96 13.72
CA ALA A 85 3.09 8.34 13.31
C ALA A 85 3.43 9.31 14.48
N ASN A 86 4.65 9.23 15.01
CA ASN A 86 5.15 10.18 15.97
C ASN A 86 5.68 11.41 15.22
N PRO A 87 5.25 12.65 15.52
CA PRO A 87 5.74 13.85 14.83
C PRO A 87 7.26 14.03 14.86
N LYS A 88 7.94 13.44 15.85
CA LYS A 88 9.41 13.51 16.00
C LYS A 88 10.16 12.47 15.17
N ASN A 89 9.48 11.43 14.67
CA ASN A 89 10.07 10.37 13.87
C ASN A 89 9.17 10.11 12.67
N ASN A 90 9.61 10.57 11.49
CA ASN A 90 8.89 10.41 10.24
C ASN A 90 8.96 8.96 9.70
N TYR A 91 8.51 8.00 10.50
CA TYR A 91 8.59 6.59 10.15
C TYR A 91 7.73 6.26 8.92
N VAL A 92 6.57 6.91 8.78
CA VAL A 92 5.71 6.76 7.60
C VAL A 92 6.47 7.23 6.34
N GLY A 93 7.16 8.36 6.39
CA GLY A 93 8.04 8.82 5.31
C GLY A 93 9.21 7.86 5.03
N SER A 94 9.83 7.28 6.06
CA SER A 94 10.85 6.24 5.87
C SER A 94 10.29 5.00 5.16
N CYS A 95 9.09 4.53 5.55
CA CYS A 95 8.41 3.43 4.86
C CYS A 95 8.05 3.80 3.41
N PHE A 96 7.60 5.03 3.17
CA PHE A 96 7.31 5.54 1.84
C PHE A 96 8.55 5.52 0.94
N ASN A 97 9.67 6.07 1.41
CA ASN A 97 10.94 6.03 0.70
C ASN A 97 11.42 4.59 0.48
N TYR A 98 11.28 3.73 1.49
CA TYR A 98 11.64 2.33 1.37
C TYR A 98 10.93 1.66 0.19
N ILE A 99 9.63 1.89 0.04
CA ILE A 99 8.82 1.35 -1.06
C ILE A 99 9.37 1.81 -2.41
N HIS A 100 9.65 3.10 -2.56
CA HIS A 100 10.19 3.65 -3.81
C HIS A 100 11.63 3.23 -4.09
N GLN A 101 12.45 3.07 -3.06
CA GLN A 101 13.85 2.66 -3.19
C GLN A 101 14.02 1.16 -3.48
N ASN A 102 13.03 0.31 -3.23
CA ASN A 102 13.13 -1.15 -3.42
C ASN A 102 13.66 -1.60 -4.80
N PRO A 103 13.21 -1.04 -5.94
CA PRO A 103 13.75 -1.41 -7.25
C PRO A 103 15.22 -1.01 -7.40
N TYR A 104 15.62 0.14 -6.86
CA TYR A 104 17.00 0.62 -6.88
C TYR A 104 17.91 -0.21 -5.99
N THR A 105 17.51 -0.46 -4.74
CA THR A 105 18.28 -1.27 -3.78
C THR A 105 18.42 -2.73 -4.23
N SER A 106 17.47 -3.23 -5.01
CA SER A 106 17.51 -4.56 -5.61
C SER A 106 18.23 -4.61 -6.97
N ASN A 107 18.91 -3.52 -7.37
CA ASN A 107 19.65 -3.39 -8.63
C ASN A 107 18.80 -3.64 -9.90
N LEU A 108 17.49 -3.41 -9.85
CA LEU A 108 16.63 -3.50 -11.04
C LEU A 108 16.73 -2.26 -11.92
N VAL A 109 17.06 -1.11 -11.31
CA VAL A 109 17.20 0.19 -11.96
C VAL A 109 18.38 0.94 -11.37
N LYS A 110 18.94 1.88 -12.13
CA LYS A 110 20.00 2.78 -11.64
C LYS A 110 19.46 4.06 -11.05
N LYS A 111 18.18 4.36 -11.33
CA LYS A 111 17.47 5.54 -10.85
C LYS A 111 16.02 5.19 -10.51
N LEU A 112 15.43 5.84 -9.51
CA LEU A 112 14.05 5.59 -9.09
C LEU A 112 13.03 5.86 -10.22
N GLU A 113 13.32 6.86 -11.06
CA GLU A 113 12.55 7.28 -12.23
C GLU A 113 12.42 6.18 -13.29
N GLU A 114 13.37 5.25 -13.36
CA GLU A 114 13.41 4.19 -14.38
C GLU A 114 12.42 3.05 -14.06
N TRP A 115 11.86 3.00 -12.84
CA TRP A 115 10.94 1.95 -12.44
C TRP A 115 9.48 2.36 -12.62
N GLU A 116 8.94 2.13 -13.83
CA GLU A 116 7.58 2.50 -14.23
C GLU A 116 6.47 1.90 -13.34
N PHE A 117 6.74 0.73 -12.72
CA PHE A 117 5.79 0.00 -11.86
C PHE A 117 5.79 0.50 -10.40
N SER A 118 6.07 1.78 -10.17
CA SER A 118 5.92 2.45 -8.88
C SER A 118 5.15 3.76 -9.02
N SER A 119 4.64 4.28 -7.91
CA SER A 119 4.06 5.62 -7.85
C SER A 119 5.10 6.74 -7.80
N PHE A 120 6.39 6.42 -7.77
CA PHE A 120 7.47 7.43 -7.68
C PHE A 120 7.36 8.47 -8.79
N LEU A 121 7.10 8.04 -10.02
CA LEU A 121 6.97 8.94 -11.18
C LEU A 121 5.82 9.94 -11.00
N ASP A 122 4.76 9.56 -10.29
CA ASP A 122 3.61 10.43 -10.04
C ASP A 122 3.99 11.54 -9.06
N TYR A 123 4.67 11.20 -7.96
CA TYR A 123 5.17 12.17 -6.98
C TYR A 123 6.33 13.03 -7.49
N ALA A 124 7.15 12.49 -8.40
CA ALA A 124 8.21 13.22 -9.08
C ALA A 124 7.68 14.13 -10.21
N SER A 125 6.35 14.18 -10.44
CA SER A 125 5.73 14.93 -11.54
C SER A 125 6.24 14.54 -12.93
N LEU A 126 6.75 13.30 -13.08
CA LEU A 126 7.17 12.72 -14.36
C LEU A 126 6.04 11.94 -15.03
N ARG A 127 4.98 11.65 -14.28
CA ARG A 127 3.75 11.01 -14.75
C ARG A 127 2.54 11.64 -14.05
N ASN A 128 1.41 11.65 -14.76
CA ASN A 128 0.14 12.17 -14.22
C ASN A 128 -0.79 11.02 -13.80
N GLY A 129 -0.30 10.08 -12.98
CA GLY A 129 -1.11 8.97 -12.48
C GLY A 129 -2.14 9.42 -11.45
N THR A 130 -3.33 8.80 -11.49
CA THR A 130 -4.48 9.15 -10.63
C THR A 130 -4.75 8.12 -9.53
N LEU A 131 -3.97 7.04 -9.47
CA LEU A 131 -4.20 5.94 -8.51
C LEU A 131 -3.92 6.34 -7.07
N CYS A 132 -2.87 7.13 -6.83
CA CYS A 132 -2.50 7.59 -5.50
C CYS A 132 -3.11 8.95 -5.20
N ASN A 133 -3.69 9.10 -4.00
CA ASN A 133 -4.01 10.43 -3.47
C ASN A 133 -2.72 11.11 -3.01
N GLN A 134 -2.09 11.87 -3.92
CA GLN A 134 -0.82 12.52 -3.66
C GLN A 134 -0.94 13.56 -2.54
N GLU A 135 -2.06 14.29 -2.46
CA GLU A 135 -2.30 15.30 -1.42
C GLU A 135 -2.19 14.70 -0.02
N LEU A 136 -3.00 13.67 0.22
CA LEU A 136 -3.00 12.96 1.48
C LEU A 136 -1.62 12.37 1.81
N ALA A 137 -0.92 11.84 0.82
CA ALA A 137 0.39 11.28 1.06
C ALA A 137 1.41 12.34 1.53
N TYR A 138 1.45 13.52 0.90
CA TYR A 138 2.34 14.61 1.35
C TYR A 138 2.00 15.10 2.76
N GLU A 139 0.71 15.21 3.10
CA GLU A 139 0.25 15.54 4.46
C GLU A 139 0.75 14.51 5.48
N MET A 140 0.72 13.23 5.14
CA MET A 140 1.10 12.14 6.04
C MET A 140 2.62 11.95 6.19
N ILE A 141 3.38 12.09 5.11
CA ILE A 141 4.83 11.83 5.12
C ILE A 141 5.65 13.07 5.45
N ASN A 142 5.04 14.25 5.59
CA ASN A 142 5.73 15.51 5.87
C ASN A 142 6.91 15.80 4.91
N PHE A 143 6.70 15.57 3.62
CA PHE A 143 7.67 15.89 2.56
C PHE A 143 7.30 17.18 1.87
N ASP A 144 8.32 17.89 1.37
CA ASP A 144 8.13 19.05 0.53
C ASP A 144 8.00 18.60 -0.93
N ARG A 145 6.93 19.05 -1.60
CA ARG A 145 6.65 18.64 -2.98
C ARG A 145 7.74 19.05 -3.95
N LYS A 146 8.34 20.22 -3.76
CA LYS A 146 9.36 20.76 -4.69
C LYS A 146 10.66 20.00 -4.57
N HIS A 147 10.98 19.51 -3.37
CA HIS A 147 12.19 18.75 -3.08
C HIS A 147 11.93 17.24 -2.97
N PHE A 148 10.80 16.75 -3.49
CA PHE A 148 10.39 15.35 -3.37
C PHE A 148 11.47 14.38 -3.85
N VAL A 149 12.04 14.63 -5.03
CA VAL A 149 13.08 13.75 -5.61
C VAL A 149 14.28 13.67 -4.66
N GLU A 150 14.79 14.80 -4.19
CA GLU A 150 15.92 14.84 -3.24
C GLU A 150 15.59 14.08 -1.95
N GLN A 151 14.40 14.29 -1.39
CA GLN A 151 13.93 13.62 -0.18
C GLN A 151 13.77 12.11 -0.37
N ALA A 152 13.32 11.67 -1.55
CA ALA A 152 13.15 10.25 -1.87
C ALA A 152 14.47 9.51 -2.08
N TYR A 153 15.55 10.22 -2.44
CA TYR A 153 16.91 9.69 -2.53
C TYR A 153 17.67 9.71 -1.19
N MET A 154 17.09 10.29 -0.12
CA MET A 154 17.76 10.31 1.19
C MET A 154 17.98 8.89 1.72
N ILE A 155 19.15 8.70 2.34
CA ILE A 155 19.52 7.44 2.99
C ILE A 155 18.56 7.20 4.15
N ILE A 156 17.92 6.04 4.15
CA ILE A 156 17.10 5.59 5.25
C ILE A 156 18.01 4.88 6.25
N ASP A 157 17.99 5.30 7.52
CA ASP A 157 18.70 4.56 8.57
C ASP A 157 18.07 3.17 8.69
N GLU A 158 18.82 2.11 8.37
CA GLU A 158 18.36 0.72 8.44
C GLU A 158 17.79 0.36 9.81
N LYS A 159 18.26 1.00 10.89
CA LYS A 159 17.71 0.79 12.24
C LYS A 159 16.24 1.19 12.32
N THR A 160 15.83 2.22 11.58
CA THR A 160 14.42 2.63 11.51
C THR A 160 13.57 1.56 10.83
N LEU A 161 14.13 0.82 9.87
CA LEU A 161 13.43 -0.23 9.13
C LEU A 161 13.39 -1.58 9.86
N ARG A 162 14.13 -1.74 10.97
CA ARG A 162 14.12 -2.95 11.82
C ARG A 162 12.74 -3.16 12.43
N GLY A 163 11.91 -3.90 11.72
CA GLY A 163 10.54 -4.23 12.12
C GLY A 163 9.48 -3.95 11.06
N ILE A 164 9.84 -3.48 9.86
CA ILE A 164 8.92 -3.58 8.69
C ILE A 164 8.75 -5.05 8.30
N TRP A 165 9.81 -5.84 8.49
CA TRP A 165 9.89 -7.25 8.15
C TRP A 165 9.95 -8.10 9.41
N VAL A 166 8.79 -8.41 9.96
CA VAL A 166 8.60 -9.51 10.91
C VAL A 166 7.80 -10.61 10.22
#